data_AF-A0A358KKV1-F1
#
_entry.id   AF-A0A358KKV1-F1
#
_cell.length_a   1.000
_cell.length_b   1.000
_cell.length_c   1.000
_cell.angle_alpha   90.00
_cell.angle_beta   90.00
_cell.angle_gamma   90.00
#
_symmetry.space_group_name_H-M   'P 1'
#
loop_
_entity.id
_entity.type
_entity.pdbx_description
1 polymer ?
#
loop_
_entity_poly.entity_id
_entity_poly.type
_entity_poly.pdbx_seq_one_letter_code
_entity_poly.pdbx_strand_id
1 'polypeptide(L)' 'GLFTTAADLGRFANMMLNDGSLDGRRVFKKETVNWMTASHTKSPMKIKRGLGWDIASPY' A
#
# COMPACT_ATOMS: atom_id res chain seq x y z
N GLY A 1 -2.17 18.89 0.03
CA GLY A 1 -1.32 17.85 -0.58
C GLY A 1 -0.39 17.32 0.48
N LEU A 2 -0.01 16.04 0.39
CA LEU A 2 1.06 15.48 1.22
C LEU A 2 2.41 15.93 0.66
N PHE A 3 3.28 16.47 1.52
CA PHE A 3 4.64 16.87 1.15
C PHE A 3 5.62 15.92 1.82
N THR A 4 6.59 15.41 1.07
CA THR A 4 7.55 14.42 1.56
C THR A 4 8.81 14.44 0.70
N THR A 5 9.89 13.82 1.18
CA THR A 5 11.10 13.63 0.39
C THR A 5 11.11 12.26 -0.29
N ALA A 6 11.97 12.08 -1.31
CA ALA A 6 12.17 10.77 -1.92
C ALA A 6 12.66 9.71 -0.91
N ALA A 7 13.49 10.13 0.06
CA ALA A 7 13.98 9.24 1.11
C ALA A 7 12.85 8.77 2.04
N ASP A 8 11.96 9.68 2.43
CA ASP A 8 10.81 9.35 3.28
C ASP A 8 9.84 8.40 2.56
N LEU A 9 9.54 8.67 1.29
CA LEU A 9 8.70 7.79 0.47
C LEU A 9 9.34 6.40 0.30
N GLY A 10 10.65 6.33 0.08
CA GLY A 10 11.39 5.07 0.00
C GLY A 10 11.28 4.25 1.28
N ARG A 11 11.37 4.90 2.46
CA ARG A 11 11.18 4.24 3.76
C ARG A 11 9.75 3.72 3.93
N PHE A 12 8.75 4.51 3.54
CA PHE A 12 7.35 4.08 3.57
C PHE A 12 7.09 2.90 2.63
N ALA A 13 7.59 2.94 1.40
CA ALA A 13 7.46 1.85 0.43
C ALA A 13 8.13 0.57 0.93
N ASN A 14 9.35 0.66 1.49
CA ASN A 14 10.04 -0.48 2.08
C ASN A 14 9.25 -1.08 3.27
N MET A 15 8.59 -0.25 4.08
CA MET A 15 7.72 -0.72 5.16
C MET A 15 6.53 -1.53 4.62
N MET A 16 5.90 -1.05 3.54
CA MET A 16 4.79 -1.74 2.89
C MET A 16 5.22 -3.05 2.24
N LEU A 17 6.38 -3.09 1.57
CA LEU A 17 6.96 -4.29 0.96
C LEU A 17 7.36 -5.36 2.00
N ASN A 18 7.75 -4.92 3.19
CA ASN A 18 8.11 -5.80 4.31
C ASN A 18 6.92 -6.12 5.24
N ASP A 19 5.72 -6.26 4.68
CA ASP A 19 4.50 -6.65 5.42
C ASP A 19 4.20 -5.79 6.65
N GLY A 20 4.54 -4.49 6.61
CA GLY A 20 4.26 -3.56 7.69
C GLY A 20 5.40 -3.34 8.69
N SER A 21 6.60 -3.86 8.41
CA SER A 21 7.78 -3.72 9.26
C SER A 21 8.85 -2.85 8.61
N LEU A 22 9.50 -2.00 9.40
CA LEU A 22 10.63 -1.16 8.98
C LEU A 22 11.66 -1.13 10.09
N ASP A 23 12.94 -1.33 9.75
CA ASP A 23 14.07 -1.24 10.68
C ASP A 23 13.85 -2.05 11.98
N GLY A 24 13.30 -3.28 11.86
CA GLY A 24 13.02 -4.16 13.00
C GLY A 24 11.76 -3.81 13.81
N ARG A 25 11.07 -2.72 13.49
CA ARG A 25 9.84 -2.30 14.15
C ARG A 25 8.62 -2.59 13.29
N ARG A 26 7.61 -3.22 13.89
CA ARG A 26 6.30 -3.40 13.26
C ARG A 26 5.46 -2.13 13.38
N VAL A 27 5.17 -1.50 12.25
CA VAL A 27 4.30 -0.32 12.14
C VAL A 27 2.85 -0.75 11.89
N PHE A 28 2.64 -1.69 10.97
CA PHE A 28 1.34 -2.28 10.69
C PHE A 28 1.35 -3.79 10.93
N LYS A 29 0.19 -4.35 11.27
CA LYS A 29 -0.01 -5.80 11.21
C LYS A 29 0.05 -6.24 9.74
N LYS A 30 0.53 -7.46 9.49
CA LYS A 30 0.62 -8.00 8.14
C LYS A 30 -0.75 -8.05 7.48
N GLU A 31 -1.78 -8.42 8.22
CA GLU A 31 -3.16 -8.49 7.76
C GLU A 31 -3.68 -7.11 7.33
N THR A 32 -3.26 -6.05 8.02
CA THR A 32 -3.63 -4.67 7.66
C THR A 32 -3.02 -4.27 6.33
N VAL A 33 -1.73 -4.57 6.10
CA VAL A 33 -1.07 -4.29 4.81
C VAL A 33 -1.77 -5.05 3.68
N ASN A 34 -2.04 -6.34 3.88
CA ASN A 34 -2.80 -7.15 2.92
C ASN A 34 -4.18 -6.57 2.65
N TRP A 35 -4.87 -6.08 3.67
CA TRP A 35 -6.19 -5.47 3.49
C TRP A 35 -6.09 -4.14 2.74
N MET A 36 -5.06 -3.33 2.97
CA MET A 36 -4.88 -2.06 2.25
C MET A 36 -4.61 -2.28 0.76
N THR A 37 -3.87 -3.32 0.41
CA THR A 37 -3.46 -3.62 -0.98
C THR A 37 -4.37 -4.62 -1.69
N ALA A 38 -5.32 -5.23 -0.99
CA ALA A 38 -6.36 -6.07 -1.59
C ALA A 38 -7.33 -5.24 -2.44
N SER A 39 -7.90 -5.87 -3.46
CA SER A 39 -8.94 -5.22 -4.27
C SER A 39 -10.24 -5.14 -3.48
N HIS A 40 -10.72 -3.92 -3.26
CA HIS A 40 -12.03 -3.62 -2.66
C HIS A 40 -13.08 -3.25 -3.72
N THR A 41 -12.73 -3.44 -4.99
CA THR A 41 -13.62 -3.17 -6.10
C THR A 41 -14.44 -4.41 -6.43
N LYS A 42 -15.76 -4.25 -6.58
CA LYS A 42 -16.65 -5.36 -6.95
C LYS A 42 -16.36 -5.89 -8.37
N SER A 43 -16.41 -7.20 -8.55
CA SER A 43 -16.51 -7.80 -9.88
C SER A 43 -17.80 -7.33 -10.58
N PRO A 44 -17.81 -6.99 -11.89
CA PRO A 44 -16.80 -7.23 -12.93
C PRO A 44 -15.93 -6.00 -13.27
N MET A 45 -15.79 -5.03 -12.35
CA MET A 45 -15.05 -3.80 -12.66
C MET A 45 -13.58 -4.12 -12.97
N LYS A 46 -13.11 -3.64 -14.12
CA LYS A 46 -11.75 -3.90 -14.61
C LYS A 46 -10.68 -3.09 -13.86
N ILE A 47 -11.05 -1.92 -13.36
CA ILE A 47 -10.15 -1.06 -12.58
C ILE A 47 -10.18 -1.55 -11.14
N LYS A 48 -9.06 -2.03 -10.62
CA LYS A 48 -8.95 -2.53 -9.24
C LYS A 48 -8.31 -1.46 -8.36
N ARG A 49 -9.01 -1.10 -7.29
CA ARG A 49 -8.52 -0.18 -6.25
C ARG A 49 -8.46 -0.88 -4.90
N GLY A 50 -7.38 -0.61 -4.17
CA GLY A 50 -7.26 -0.88 -2.75
C GLY A 50 -7.64 0.33 -1.92
N LEU A 51 -7.36 0.28 -0.62
CA LEU A 51 -7.57 1.44 0.26
C LEU A 51 -6.45 2.46 0.05
N GLY A 52 -6.67 3.41 -0.86
CA GLY A 52 -5.66 4.41 -1.22
C GLY A 52 -4.57 3.91 -2.17
N TRP A 53 -4.75 2.70 -2.73
CA TRP A 53 -3.80 2.09 -3.68
C TRP A 53 -4.45 1.88 -5.05
N ASP A 54 -3.69 2.16 -6.10
CA ASP A 54 -3.96 1.58 -7.42
C ASP A 54 -3.41 0.16 -7.45
N ILE A 55 -4.19 -0.78 -7.98
CA ILE A 55 -3.78 -2.18 -8.12
C ILE A 55 -3.71 -2.55 -9.59
N ALA A 56 -4.71 -2.14 -10.37
CA ALA A 56 -4.75 -2.36 -11.80
C ALA A 56 -5.64 -1.30 -12.43
N SER A 57 -5.03 -0.24 -12.93
CA SER A 57 -5.67 0.73 -13.81
C SER A 57 -4.83 0.85 -15.10
N PRO A 58 -5.42 1.32 -16.21
CA PRO A 58 -4.74 1.36 -17.51
C PRO A 58 -3.80 2.56 -17.67
N TYR A 59 -3.45 3.26 -16.59
CA TYR A 59 -2.63 4.48 -16.59
C TYR A 59 -1.43 4.30 -15.67
#